data_AF-A0A1F8EGR2-F1
#
_entry.id   AF-A0A1F8EGR2-F1
#
_cell.length_a   1.000
_cell.length_b   1.000
_cell.length_c   1.000
_cell.angle_alpha   90.00
_cell.angle_beta   90.00
_cell.angle_gamma   90.00
#
_symmetry.space_group_name_H-M   'P 1'
#
loop_
_entity.id
_entity.type
_entity.pdbx_description
1 polymer ?
#
loop_
_entity_poly.entity_id
_entity_poly.type
_entity_poly.pdbx_seq_one_letter_code
_entity_poly.pdbx_strand_id
1 'polypeptide(L)'
;MNLIKYNLWPLIKVKTMYWWWIVKYGGKKKIPHDLVFKKIEETMQSFKDDLMQAVRYSPEDMTEEERKEFIKILEKTGELSRGIKSIK
;
A
#
# COMPACT_ATOMS: atom_id res chain seq x y z
N MET A 1 -0.84 2.91 40.20
CA MET A 1 -0.12 1.82 39.49
C MET A 1 -0.64 1.54 38.07
N ASN A 2 -1.88 1.90 37.71
CA ASN A 2 -2.42 1.70 36.35
C ASN A 2 -1.97 2.75 35.31
N LEU A 3 -1.85 4.02 35.68
CA LEU A 3 -1.45 5.11 34.76
C LEU A 3 -0.11 4.87 34.04
N ILE A 4 0.90 4.35 34.76
CA ILE A 4 2.23 4.10 34.18
C ILE A 4 2.18 2.96 33.15
N LYS A 5 1.41 1.92 33.44
CA LYS A 5 1.30 0.73 32.59
C LYS A 5 0.49 1.00 31.31
N TYR A 6 -0.55 1.83 31.39
CA TYR A 6 -1.44 2.11 30.27
C TYR A 6 -1.10 3.39 29.49
N ASN A 7 -0.41 4.37 30.09
CA ASN A 7 -0.03 5.60 29.38
C ASN A 7 1.47 5.71 29.11
N LEU A 8 2.33 5.38 30.08
CA LEU A 8 3.78 5.58 29.93
C LEU A 8 4.44 4.45 29.13
N TRP A 9 4.10 3.20 29.42
CA TRP A 9 4.70 2.03 28.77
C TRP A 9 4.46 1.97 27.26
N PRO A 10 3.25 2.27 26.74
CA PRO A 10 3.02 2.36 25.30
C PRO A 10 3.83 3.48 24.65
N LEU A 11 3.91 4.65 25.31
CA LEU A 11 4.69 5.79 24.82
C LEU A 11 6.18 5.45 24.69
N ILE A 12 6.75 4.81 25.71
CA ILE A 12 8.14 4.35 25.69
C ILE A 12 8.31 3.32 24.56
N LYS A 13 7.45 2.29 24.51
CA LYS A 13 7.51 1.24 23.49
C LYS A 13 7.48 1.80 22.06
N VAL A 14 6.59 2.75 21.77
CA VAL A 14 6.48 3.39 20.46
C VAL A 14 7.74 4.19 20.15
N LYS A 15 8.23 5.00 21.09
CA LYS A 15 9.46 5.78 20.90
C LYS A 15 10.69 4.90 20.69
N THR A 16 10.84 3.82 21.46
CA THR A 16 11.97 2.89 21.32
C THR A 16 11.92 2.12 20.00
N MET A 17 10.74 1.66 19.57
CA MET A 17 10.54 1.05 18.25
C MET A 17 10.90 2.03 17.12
N TYR A 18 10.43 3.27 17.21
CA TYR A 18 10.74 4.31 16.23
C TYR A 18 12.25 4.61 16.18
N TRP A 19 12.90 4.72 17.33
CA TRP A 19 14.34 5.00 17.42
C TRP A 19 15.18 3.83 16.90
N TRP A 20 14.80 2.59 17.23
CA TRP A 20 15.40 1.38 16.66
C TRP A 20 15.27 1.36 15.14
N TRP A 21 14.12 1.75 14.61
CA TRP A 21 13.88 1.84 13.17
C TRP A 21 14.77 2.91 12.51
N ILE A 22 14.96 4.06 13.16
CA ILE A 22 15.90 5.10 12.69
C ILE A 22 17.33 4.57 12.66
N VAL A 23 17.78 3.92 13.73
CA VAL A 23 19.14 3.40 13.83
C VAL A 23 19.39 2.30 12.81
N LYS A 24 18.43 1.37 12.66
CA LYS A 24 18.57 0.22 11.76
C LYS A 24 18.44 0.58 10.28
N TYR A 25 17.54 1.51 9.95
CA TYR A 25 17.18 1.85 8.57
C TYR A 25 17.52 3.29 8.18
N GLY A 26 18.32 4.02 8.96
CA GLY A 26 18.73 5.40 8.64
C GLY A 26 17.57 6.42 8.58
N GLY A 27 16.42 6.11 9.18
CA GLY A 27 15.21 6.95 9.18
C GLY A 27 14.44 6.94 7.84
N LYS A 28 13.58 7.97 7.61
CA LYS A 28 12.73 8.08 6.41
C LYS A 28 13.48 8.03 5.06
N LYS A 29 14.80 8.23 5.05
CA LYS A 29 15.63 8.32 3.83
C LYS A 29 16.18 6.98 3.34
N LYS A 30 16.15 5.91 4.15
CA LYS A 30 16.74 4.60 3.83
C LYS A 30 15.79 3.45 4.16
N ILE A 31 14.53 3.59 3.76
CA ILE A 31 13.58 2.46 3.83
C ILE A 31 14.11 1.36 2.92
N PRO A 32 14.29 0.11 3.40
CA PRO A 32 14.67 -1.01 2.56
C PRO A 32 13.74 -1.11 1.37
N HIS A 33 14.33 -1.19 0.17
CA HIS A 33 13.59 -1.33 -1.08
C HIS A 33 12.60 -2.50 -0.99
N ASP A 34 12.98 -3.62 -0.37
CA ASP A 34 12.10 -4.78 -0.16
C ASP A 34 10.81 -4.46 0.60
N LEU A 35 10.88 -3.61 1.63
CA LEU A 35 9.70 -3.22 2.41
C LEU A 35 8.81 -2.26 1.63
N VAL A 36 9.41 -1.36 0.85
CA VAL A 36 8.67 -0.44 -0.04
C VAL A 36 7.99 -1.24 -1.15
N PHE A 37 8.74 -2.09 -1.87
CA PHE A 37 8.21 -2.89 -2.96
C PHE A 37 7.15 -3.88 -2.49
N LYS A 38 7.34 -4.53 -1.34
CA LYS A 38 6.30 -5.37 -0.73
C LYS A 38 5.03 -4.57 -0.44
N LYS A 39 5.15 -3.37 0.12
CA LYS A 39 3.97 -2.55 0.44
C LYS A 39 3.27 -2.04 -0.83
N ILE A 40 4.04 -1.70 -1.86
CA ILE A 40 3.49 -1.32 -3.16
C ILE A 40 2.79 -2.52 -3.80
N GLU A 41 3.35 -3.73 -3.74
CA GLU A 41 2.73 -4.95 -4.26
C GLU A 41 1.38 -5.24 -3.59
N GLU A 42 1.33 -5.16 -2.24
CA GLU A 42 0.08 -5.29 -1.47
C GLU A 42 -0.96 -4.23 -1.87
N THR A 43 -0.52 -2.99 -2.07
CA THR A 43 -1.40 -1.87 -2.44
C THR A 43 -1.94 -2.04 -3.86
N MET A 44 -1.10 -2.46 -4.80
CA MET A 44 -1.49 -2.70 -6.19
C MET A 44 -2.45 -3.88 -6.32
N GLN A 45 -2.26 -4.93 -5.51
CA GLN A 45 -3.19 -6.05 -5.46
C GLN A 45 -4.56 -5.60 -4.96
N SER A 46 -4.59 -4.82 -3.87
CA SER A 46 -5.84 -4.27 -3.32
C SER A 46 -6.55 -3.36 -4.34
N PHE A 47 -5.78 -2.49 -5.01
CA PHE A 47 -6.32 -1.59 -6.03
C PHE A 47 -6.92 -2.34 -7.23
N LYS A 48 -6.29 -3.45 -7.65
CA LYS A 48 -6.85 -4.31 -8.70
C LYS A 48 -8.16 -4.95 -8.25
N ASP A 49 -8.23 -5.42 -7.01
CA ASP A 49 -9.44 -6.05 -6.46
C ASP A 49 -10.58 -5.03 -6.34
N ASP A 50 -10.27 -3.78 -5.96
CA ASP A 50 -11.22 -2.67 -5.93
C ASP A 50 -11.73 -2.30 -7.33
N LEU A 51 -10.84 -2.22 -8.32
CA LEU A 51 -11.22 -1.98 -9.72
C LEU A 51 -12.11 -3.11 -10.25
N MET A 52 -11.82 -4.38 -9.93
CA MET A 52 -12.67 -5.51 -10.32
C MET A 52 -14.05 -5.44 -9.65
N GLN A 53 -14.13 -5.00 -8.40
CA GLN A 53 -15.40 -4.77 -7.73
C GLN A 53 -16.17 -3.62 -8.36
N ALA A 54 -15.51 -2.50 -8.66
CA ALA A 54 -16.11 -1.37 -9.36
C ALA A 54 -16.72 -1.78 -10.70
N VAL A 55 -16.07 -2.68 -11.46
CA VAL A 55 -16.65 -3.25 -12.70
C VAL A 55 -17.92 -4.06 -12.41
N ARG A 56 -17.94 -4.86 -11.35
CA ARG A 56 -19.11 -5.70 -11.00
C ARG A 56 -20.32 -4.86 -10.57
N TYR A 57 -20.07 -3.72 -9.94
CA TYR A 57 -21.09 -2.78 -9.49
C TYR A 57 -21.28 -1.61 -10.46
N SER A 58 -20.71 -1.70 -11.67
CA SER A 58 -20.80 -0.62 -12.63
C SER A 58 -22.24 -0.48 -13.14
N PRO A 59 -22.75 0.74 -13.27
CA PRO A 59 -24.09 0.97 -13.81
C PRO A 59 -24.22 0.42 -15.24
N GLU A 60 -25.39 -0.12 -15.61
CA GLU A 60 -25.64 -0.63 -16.97
C GLU A 60 -25.63 0.48 -18.04
N ASP A 61 -25.81 1.72 -17.61
CA ASP A 61 -25.78 2.96 -18.37
C ASP A 61 -24.39 3.58 -18.52
N MET A 62 -23.32 2.86 -18.14
CA MET A 62 -21.95 3.30 -18.35
C MET A 62 -21.67 3.51 -19.85
N THR A 63 -21.17 4.69 -20.21
CA THR A 63 -20.86 5.02 -21.60
C THR A 63 -19.70 4.16 -22.12
N GLU A 64 -19.65 3.94 -23.44
CA GLU A 64 -18.55 3.21 -24.08
C GLU A 64 -17.18 3.84 -23.80
N GLU A 65 -17.14 5.16 -23.64
CA GLU A 65 -15.92 5.92 -23.35
C GLU A 65 -15.42 5.64 -21.93
N GLU A 66 -16.30 5.70 -20.93
CA GLU A 66 -15.98 5.36 -19.54
C GLU A 66 -15.50 3.91 -19.42
N ARG A 67 -16.14 2.98 -20.13
CA ARG A 67 -15.72 1.56 -20.17
C ARG A 67 -14.31 1.41 -20.76
N LYS A 68 -13.98 2.13 -21.84
CA LYS A 68 -12.64 2.11 -22.46
C LYS A 68 -11.58 2.69 -21.54
N GLU A 69 -11.86 3.81 -20.87
CA GLU A 69 -10.96 4.37 -19.87
C GLU A 69 -10.72 3.40 -18.72
N PHE A 70 -11.76 2.72 -18.27
CA PHE A 70 -11.67 1.74 -17.19
C PHE A 70 -10.78 0.54 -17.55
N ILE A 71 -10.95 -0.02 -18.75
CA ILE A 71 -10.10 -1.11 -19.27
C ILE A 71 -8.64 -0.64 -19.33
N LYS A 72 -8.40 0.58 -19.81
CA LYS A 72 -7.06 1.17 -19.88
C LYS A 72 -6.41 1.34 -18.49
N ILE A 73 -7.20 1.69 -17.47
CA ILE A 73 -6.73 1.78 -16.08
C ILE A 73 -6.36 0.39 -15.54
N LEU A 74 -7.19 -0.64 -15.82
CA LEU A 74 -6.91 -2.02 -15.44
C LEU A 74 -5.63 -2.56 -16.09
N GLU A 75 -5.44 -2.31 -17.39
CA GLU A 75 -4.24 -2.71 -18.14
C GLU A 75 -2.98 -2.06 -17.57
N LYS A 76 -2.99 -0.73 -17.40
CA LYS A 76 -1.87 0.01 -16.80
C LYS A 76 -1.53 -0.47 -15.40
N THR A 77 -2.55 -0.78 -14.59
CA THR A 77 -2.37 -1.34 -13.24
C THR A 77 -1.68 -2.70 -13.30
N GLY A 78 -2.07 -3.56 -14.25
CA GLY A 78 -1.44 -4.85 -14.49
C GLY A 78 0.00 -4.74 -15.00
N GLU A 79 0.31 -3.74 -15.83
CA GLU A 79 1.68 -3.44 -16.28
C GLU A 79 2.57 -2.95 -15.13
N LEU A 80 2.09 -2.02 -14.33
CA LEU A 80 2.79 -1.53 -13.13
C LEU A 80 3.09 -2.67 -12.15
N SER A 81 2.12 -3.55 -11.89
CA SER A 81 2.31 -4.72 -11.03
C SER A 81 3.39 -5.67 -11.56
N ARG A 82 3.43 -5.91 -12.88
CA ARG A 82 4.48 -6.71 -13.54
C ARG A 82 5.85 -6.03 -13.46
N GLY A 83 5.91 -4.73 -13.68
CA GLY A 83 7.14 -3.94 -13.57
C GLY A 83 7.74 -3.99 -12.16
N ILE A 84 6.89 -3.92 -11.13
CA ILE A 84 7.33 -4.04 -9.72
C ILE A 84 7.89 -5.44 -9.44
N LYS A 85 7.28 -6.49 -9.99
CA LYS A 85 7.78 -7.87 -9.84
C LYS A 85 9.12 -8.11 -10.54
N SER A 86 9.38 -7.43 -11.65
CA SER A 86 10.65 -7.55 -12.39
C SER A 86 11.84 -6.81 -11.78
N ILE A 87 11.60 -5.89 -10.83
CA ILE A 87 12.65 -5.12 -10.14
C ILE A 87 13.21 -5.90 -8.92
N LYS A 88 12.49 -6.92 -8.46
CA LYS A 88 12.87 -7.81 -7.36
C LYS A 88 13.80 -8.93 -7.84
#